data_AF-A0A3T2V146-F1
#
_entry.id   AF-A0A3T2V146-F1
#
_cell.length_a   1.000
_cell.length_b   1.000
_cell.length_c   1.000
_cell.angle_alpha   90.00
_cell.angle_beta   90.00
_cell.angle_gamma   90.00
#
_symmetry.space_group_name_H-M   'P 1'
#
loop_
_entity.id
_entity.type
_entity.pdbx_description
1 polymer ?
#
loop_
_entity_poly.entity_id
_entity_poly.type
_entity_poly.pdbx_seq_one_letter_code
_entity_poly.pdbx_strand_id
1 'polypeptide(L)'
;MSEITSLVTAEAVKEVLRSEEVRSALKQKLRQNLESRLDAEVDAILDELLGVAAVPEPEGIAGDGSASDGGEPTPDSDMMM
;
A
#
# COMPACT_ATOMS: atom_id res chain seq x y z
N MET A 1 -0.54 -56.72 -24.46
CA MET A 1 -1.10 -55.76 -23.50
C MET A 1 -1.58 -54.57 -24.31
N SER A 2 -2.88 -54.35 -24.40
CA SER A 2 -3.42 -53.22 -25.17
C SER A 2 -3.49 -52.01 -24.25
N GLU A 3 -2.55 -51.10 -24.41
CA GLU A 3 -2.63 -49.76 -23.83
C GLU A 3 -3.73 -49.00 -24.57
N ILE A 4 -4.98 -49.16 -24.11
CA ILE A 4 -6.08 -48.31 -24.54
C ILE A 4 -5.84 -46.98 -23.85
N THR A 5 -5.25 -46.03 -24.57
CA THR A 5 -5.22 -44.63 -24.17
C THR A 5 -6.67 -44.18 -24.01
N SER A 6 -7.10 -43.96 -22.76
CA SER A 6 -8.43 -43.41 -22.46
C SER A 6 -8.53 -42.06 -23.15
N LEU A 7 -9.34 -41.97 -24.20
CA LEU A 7 -9.61 -40.72 -24.90
C LEU A 7 -10.31 -39.78 -23.92
N VAL A 8 -9.59 -38.75 -23.47
CA VAL A 8 -10.15 -37.67 -22.66
C VAL A 8 -11.15 -36.90 -23.53
N THR A 9 -12.43 -37.21 -23.37
CA THR A 9 -13.51 -36.50 -24.07
C THR A 9 -13.80 -35.16 -23.39
N ALA A 10 -14.30 -34.19 -24.16
CA ALA A 10 -14.69 -32.89 -23.60
C ALA A 10 -15.75 -33.03 -22.51
N GLU A 11 -16.62 -34.02 -22.62
CA GLU A 11 -17.67 -34.37 -21.67
C GLU A 11 -17.08 -34.88 -20.35
N ALA A 12 -16.06 -35.75 -20.40
CA ALA A 12 -15.35 -36.21 -19.19
C ALA A 12 -14.65 -35.04 -18.47
N VAL A 13 -14.07 -34.10 -19.22
CA VAL A 13 -13.46 -32.88 -18.64
C VAL A 13 -14.53 -32.00 -17.99
N LYS A 14 -15.69 -31.80 -18.63
CA LYS A 14 -16.80 -31.02 -18.07
C LYS A 14 -17.33 -31.62 -16.76
N GLU A 15 -17.36 -32.95 -16.66
CA GLU A 15 -17.78 -33.64 -15.43
C GLU A 15 -16.80 -33.39 -14.28
N VAL A 16 -15.50 -33.52 -14.53
CA VAL A 16 -14.45 -33.20 -13.54
C VAL A 16 -14.49 -31.74 -13.11
N LEU A 17 -14.69 -30.81 -14.05
CA LEU A 17 -14.81 -29.38 -13.72
C LEU A 17 -16.05 -29.04 -12.87
N ARG A 18 -17.08 -29.90 -12.89
CA ARG A 18 -18.28 -29.76 -12.05
C ARG A 18 -18.13 -30.44 -10.68
N SER A 19 -17.03 -31.14 -10.45
CA SER A 19 -16.74 -31.78 -9.16
C SER A 19 -16.73 -30.78 -8.01
N GLU A 20 -17.06 -31.27 -6.82
CA GLU A 20 -17.08 -30.46 -5.60
C GLU A 20 -15.67 -29.96 -5.23
N GLU A 21 -14.65 -30.78 -5.45
CA GLU A 21 -13.24 -30.42 -5.27
C GLU A 21 -12.83 -29.23 -6.16
N VAL A 22 -13.08 -29.30 -7.47
CA VAL A 22 -12.75 -28.19 -8.39
C VAL A 22 -13.55 -26.93 -8.04
N ARG A 23 -14.83 -27.08 -7.70
CA ARG A 23 -15.66 -25.95 -7.26
C ARG A 23 -15.13 -25.33 -5.97
N SER A 24 -14.69 -26.13 -5.01
CA SER A 24 -14.13 -25.67 -3.74
C SER A 24 -12.81 -24.94 -3.96
N ALA A 25 -11.89 -25.51 -4.73
CA ALA A 25 -10.62 -24.90 -5.10
C ALA A 25 -10.84 -23.57 -5.86
N LEU A 26 -11.78 -23.54 -6.80
CA LEU A 26 -12.09 -22.31 -7.54
C LEU A 26 -12.66 -21.23 -6.63
N LYS A 27 -13.57 -21.57 -5.71
CA LYS A 27 -14.10 -20.63 -4.71
C LYS A 27 -13.00 -20.10 -3.79
N GLN A 28 -12.10 -20.97 -3.33
CA GLN A 28 -10.98 -20.56 -2.47
C GLN A 28 -10.05 -19.59 -3.21
N LYS A 29 -9.65 -19.93 -4.44
CA LYS A 29 -8.81 -19.05 -5.27
C LYS A 29 -9.50 -17.71 -5.56
N LEU A 30 -10.81 -17.73 -5.82
CA LEU A 30 -11.59 -16.52 -6.04
C LEU A 30 -11.62 -15.63 -4.78
N ARG A 31 -11.85 -16.21 -3.58
CA ARG A 31 -11.81 -15.45 -2.32
C ARG A 31 -10.46 -14.79 -2.12
N GLN A 32 -9.38 -15.55 -2.23
CA GLN A 32 -8.01 -15.03 -2.09
C GLN A 32 -7.72 -13.89 -3.08
N ASN A 33 -8.16 -14.04 -4.33
CA ASN A 33 -7.97 -12.99 -5.33
C ASN A 33 -8.75 -11.72 -4.99
N LEU A 34 -9.99 -11.86 -4.54
CA LEU A 34 -10.81 -10.70 -4.15
C LEU A 34 -10.25 -10.03 -2.89
N GLU A 35 -9.87 -10.80 -1.88
CA GLU A 35 -9.22 -10.30 -0.66
C GLU A 35 -7.98 -9.47 -1.00
N SER A 36 -7.03 -10.03 -1.78
CA SER A 36 -5.82 -9.29 -2.18
C SER A 36 -6.09 -7.99 -2.92
N ARG A 37 -7.17 -7.94 -3.71
CA ARG A 37 -7.56 -6.74 -4.46
C ARG A 37 -8.25 -5.72 -3.57
N LEU A 38 -9.07 -6.18 -2.63
CA LEU A 38 -9.71 -5.32 -1.65
C LEU A 38 -8.69 -4.70 -0.71
N ASP A 39 -7.71 -5.48 -0.25
CA ASP A 39 -6.63 -4.97 0.61
C ASP A 39 -5.87 -3.84 -0.11
N ALA A 40 -5.46 -4.07 -1.36
CA ALA A 40 -4.78 -3.04 -2.16
C ALA A 40 -5.64 -1.80 -2.42
N GLU A 41 -6.94 -1.97 -2.66
CA GLU A 41 -7.87 -0.85 -2.85
C GLU A 41 -8.06 -0.06 -1.55
N VAL A 42 -8.15 -0.74 -0.41
CA VAL A 42 -8.23 -0.10 0.90
C VAL A 42 -6.98 0.73 1.17
N ASP A 43 -5.79 0.17 0.91
CA ASP A 43 -4.53 0.90 1.06
C ASP A 43 -4.49 2.14 0.16
N ALA A 44 -4.89 2.00 -1.12
CA ALA A 44 -4.95 3.13 -2.05
C ALA A 44 -5.92 4.23 -1.59
N ILE A 45 -7.10 3.85 -1.07
CA ILE A 45 -8.07 4.81 -0.52
C ILE A 45 -7.52 5.47 0.75
N LEU A 46 -6.83 4.73 1.61
CA LEU A 46 -6.21 5.30 2.80
C LEU A 46 -5.12 6.31 2.43
N ASP A 47 -4.28 6.00 1.44
CA ASP A 47 -3.27 6.91 0.92
C ASP A 47 -3.90 8.19 0.33
N GLU A 48 -5.03 8.06 -0.39
CA GLU A 48 -5.79 9.22 -0.90
C GLU A 48 -6.36 10.07 0.24
N LEU A 49 -7.01 9.45 1.23
CA LEU A 49 -7.66 10.13 2.34
C LEU A 49 -6.68 10.81 3.30
N LEU A 50 -5.54 10.16 3.56
CA LEU A 50 -4.47 10.74 4.37
C LEU A 50 -3.75 11.88 3.65
N GLY A 51 -3.96 11.98 2.33
CA GLY A 51 -3.14 12.77 1.44
C GLY A 51 -1.76 12.14 1.36
N VAL A 52 -1.30 11.77 0.16
CA VAL A 52 0.11 11.47 -0.08
C VAL A 52 0.90 12.58 0.58
N ALA A 53 1.61 12.26 1.67
CA ALA A 53 2.46 13.22 2.34
C ALA A 53 3.39 13.74 1.26
N ALA A 54 3.15 14.98 0.80
CA ALA A 54 4.07 15.66 -0.06
C ALA A 54 5.38 15.62 0.71
N VAL A 55 6.33 14.82 0.22
CA VAL A 55 7.69 14.78 0.75
C VAL A 55 8.08 16.24 0.87
N PRO A 56 8.38 16.78 2.07
CA PRO A 56 8.84 18.14 2.15
C PRO A 56 10.08 18.19 1.26
N GLU A 57 10.01 18.99 0.19
CA GLU A 57 11.17 19.22 -0.65
C GLU A 57 12.33 19.57 0.28
N PRO A 58 13.54 19.01 0.08
CA PRO A 58 14.65 19.31 0.97
C PRO A 58 14.82 20.82 0.97
N GLU A 59 14.54 21.44 2.13
CA GLU A 59 14.74 22.86 2.36
C GLU A 59 16.14 23.18 1.87
N GLY A 60 16.21 23.92 0.77
CA GLY A 60 17.45 24.36 0.18
C GLY A 60 18.25 25.05 1.27
N ILE A 61 19.38 24.45 1.61
CA ILE A 61 20.52 25.03 2.29
C ILE A 61 20.62 26.56 2.07
N ALA A 62 20.06 27.35 2.97
CA ALA A 62 20.49 28.73 3.15
C ALA A 62 21.74 28.72 4.04
N GLY A 63 22.83 28.22 3.47
CA GLY A 63 24.15 28.59 3.94
C GLY A 63 24.42 30.01 3.46
N ASP A 64 24.18 30.99 4.32
CA ASP A 64 24.95 32.23 4.28
C ASP A 64 25.36 32.59 5.71
N GLY A 65 26.67 32.51 5.94
CA GLY A 65 27.25 32.88 7.21
C GLY A 65 27.23 34.39 7.35
N SER A 66 26.80 34.88 8.51
CA SER A 66 27.36 36.11 9.03
C SER A 66 27.39 36.06 10.55
N ALA A 67 28.56 35.72 11.08
CA ALA A 67 28.91 36.04 12.45
C ALA A 67 29.28 37.53 12.51
N SER A 68 28.48 38.33 13.21
CA SER A 68 28.80 39.69 13.70
C SER A 68 27.60 40.16 14.52
N ASP A 69 27.70 40.83 15.65
CA ASP A 69 28.70 41.13 16.67
C ASP A 69 27.87 41.88 17.74
N GLY A 70 28.17 41.66 19.03
CA GLY A 70 27.86 42.55 20.17
C GLY A 70 26.47 43.20 20.37
N GLY A 71 25.79 42.85 21.47
CA GLY A 71 24.79 43.73 22.09
C GLY A 71 23.82 43.05 23.07
N GLU A 72 24.16 43.02 24.35
CA GLU A 72 23.27 42.59 25.45
C GLU A 72 21.98 43.42 25.50
N PRO A 73 20.84 42.85 25.91
CA PRO A 73 19.76 43.62 26.53
C PRO A 73 19.79 43.44 28.05
N THR A 74 20.27 44.44 28.78
CA THR A 74 19.90 44.66 30.18
C THR A 74 18.46 45.17 30.23
N PRO A 75 17.50 44.52 30.92
CA PRO A 75 16.25 45.17 31.22
C PRO A 75 16.50 46.09 32.43
N ASP A 76 16.65 47.39 32.16
CA ASP A 76 16.68 48.40 33.20
C ASP A 76 15.37 48.38 34.00
N SER A 77 15.55 48.34 35.30
CA SER A 77 14.51 48.40 36.30
C SER A 77 14.15 49.87 36.53
N ASP A 78 13.00 50.36 36.03
CA ASP A 78 12.32 51.52 36.62
C ASP A 78 11.02 51.89 35.89
N MET A 79 9.87 51.57 36.51
CA MET A 79 8.74 52.51 36.55
C MET A 79 7.79 52.14 37.68
N MET A 80 8.14 52.55 38.89
CA MET A 80 7.16 52.83 39.95
C MET A 80 6.47 54.16 39.61
N MET A 81 5.16 54.16 39.41
CA MET A 81 4.20 55.24 39.72
C MET A 81 2.83 54.61 39.94
#